data_AF-A0A0G1SDM3-F1
#
_entry.id   AF-A0A0G1SDM3-F1
#
_cell.length_a   1.000
_cell.length_b   1.000
_cell.length_c   1.000
_cell.angle_alpha   90.00
_cell.angle_beta   90.00
_cell.angle_gamma   90.00
#
_symmetry.space_group_name_H-M   'P 1'
#
loop_
_entity.id
_entity.type
_entity.pdbx_description
1 polymer ?
#
loop_
_entity_poly.entity_id
_entity_poly.type
_entity_poly.pdbx_seq_one_letter_code
_entity_poly.pdbx_strand_id
1 'polypeptide(L)'
;MRNYKYMRRIAIRTYEFMLMMRNSQHSHVYSHFSHRSKGFALLFAILASSVLMSIGAAIWNIAFREVLLSSFGRESQSAFYVADTAIECAFYHDFVTTEVFATSSSLTLGVPCAMKSFMCSGVTLQPTLSSCDARNATSTFTMDVGSGKAIVVVGKSDPDGDGRSATNIVSHGQSSRNPLDPTIVERGLRANY
;
A
#
# COMPACT_ATOMS: atom_id res chain seq x y z
N MET A 1 0.74 -10.37 -51.19
CA MET A 1 -0.41 -9.88 -51.99
C MET A 1 -1.79 -9.96 -51.30
N ARG A 2 -1.92 -10.47 -50.06
CA ARG A 2 -3.22 -10.61 -49.36
C ARG A 2 -3.70 -9.33 -48.63
N ASN A 3 -2.77 -8.42 -48.31
CA ASN A 3 -3.04 -7.18 -47.56
C ASN A 3 -3.68 -6.05 -48.37
N TYR A 4 -3.44 -5.97 -49.70
CA TYR A 4 -4.02 -4.88 -50.51
C TYR A 4 -5.54 -5.00 -50.69
N LYS A 5 -6.07 -6.24 -50.67
CA LYS A 5 -7.53 -6.49 -50.77
C LYS A 5 -8.27 -6.04 -49.50
N TYR A 6 -7.65 -6.13 -48.33
CA TYR A 6 -8.24 -5.67 -47.07
C TYR A 6 -8.24 -4.14 -46.96
N MET A 7 -7.12 -3.49 -47.32
CA MET A 7 -7.03 -2.02 -47.38
C MET A 7 -8.06 -1.42 -48.36
N ARG A 8 -8.29 -2.06 -49.52
CA ARG A 8 -9.34 -1.63 -50.46
C ARG A 8 -10.74 -1.76 -49.86
N ARG A 9 -11.06 -2.80 -49.09
CA ARG A 9 -12.39 -2.97 -48.48
C ARG A 9 -12.66 -1.98 -47.34
N ILE A 10 -11.64 -1.55 -46.61
CA ILE A 10 -11.77 -0.54 -45.54
C ILE A 10 -11.94 0.85 -46.17
N ALA A 11 -11.11 1.18 -47.17
CA ALA A 11 -11.28 2.42 -47.93
C ALA A 11 -12.68 2.46 -48.58
N ILE A 12 -13.07 1.42 -49.34
CA ILE A 12 -14.46 0.89 -49.44
C ILE A 12 -15.56 1.66 -48.68
N ARG A 13 -15.59 1.31 -47.40
CA ARG A 13 -16.65 1.70 -46.49
C ARG A 13 -16.47 3.10 -45.95
N THR A 14 -15.26 3.66 -45.90
CA THR A 14 -15.06 5.02 -45.41
C THR A 14 -15.51 6.08 -46.42
N TYR A 15 -15.34 5.86 -47.73
CA TYR A 15 -15.91 6.78 -48.71
C TYR A 15 -17.41 6.63 -48.92
N GLU A 16 -17.99 5.43 -48.78
CA GLU A 16 -19.45 5.28 -48.74
C GLU A 16 -20.04 6.01 -47.53
N PHE A 17 -19.42 5.87 -46.35
CA PHE A 17 -19.85 6.58 -45.14
C PHE A 17 -19.65 8.11 -45.26
N MET A 18 -18.56 8.58 -45.88
CA MET A 18 -18.36 10.01 -46.16
C MET A 18 -19.29 10.54 -47.27
N LEU A 19 -19.65 9.74 -48.28
CA LEU A 19 -20.63 10.11 -49.31
C LEU A 19 -22.05 10.13 -48.76
N MET A 20 -22.39 9.23 -47.82
CA MET A 20 -23.63 9.30 -47.04
C MET A 20 -23.68 10.54 -46.15
N MET A 21 -22.55 11.04 -45.65
CA MET A 21 -22.46 12.31 -44.90
C MET A 21 -22.48 13.55 -45.82
N ARG A 22 -22.09 13.42 -47.10
CA ARG A 22 -22.03 14.54 -48.07
C ARG A 22 -23.34 14.79 -48.80
N ASN A 23 -24.29 13.86 -48.76
CA ASN A 23 -25.62 14.02 -49.38
C ASN A 23 -26.78 14.13 -48.36
N SER A 24 -26.47 14.65 -47.16
CA SER A 24 -27.48 15.07 -46.17
C SER A 24 -27.52 16.60 -46.06
N GLN A 25 -27.48 17.29 -47.20
CA GLN A 25 -27.72 18.72 -47.32
C GLN A 25 -28.88 18.91 -48.29
N HIS A 26 -30.08 18.63 -47.81
CA HIS A 26 -31.36 19.26 -48.19
C HIS A 26 -32.52 18.37 -47.69
N SER A 27 -32.76 18.44 -46.39
CA SER A 27 -34.13 18.29 -45.89
C SER A 27 -34.36 19.52 -45.05
N HIS A 28 -35.22 20.41 -45.55
CA HIS A 28 -35.69 21.60 -44.86
C HIS A 28 -36.21 21.20 -43.48
N VAL A 29 -35.36 21.32 -42.46
CA VAL A 29 -35.79 21.35 -41.06
C VAL A 29 -36.26 22.77 -40.75
N TYR A 30 -37.25 23.26 -41.50
CA TYR A 30 -38.14 24.27 -40.96
C TYR A 30 -39.22 23.49 -40.24
N SER A 31 -38.91 23.17 -38.97
CA SER A 31 -39.94 22.74 -38.03
C SER A 31 -40.94 23.89 -37.93
N HIS A 32 -42.06 23.75 -38.64
CA HIS A 32 -43.22 24.60 -38.44
C HIS A 32 -43.71 24.30 -37.02
N PHE A 33 -43.26 25.09 -36.05
CA PHE A 33 -43.65 25.01 -34.65
C PHE A 33 -45.13 25.39 -34.58
N SER A 34 -45.99 24.39 -34.83
CA SER A 34 -47.41 24.46 -34.56
C SER A 34 -47.57 24.77 -33.08
N HIS A 35 -48.15 25.94 -32.83
CA HIS A 35 -48.41 26.50 -31.51
C HIS A 35 -49.35 25.57 -30.72
N ARG A 36 -48.75 24.61 -30.02
CA ARG A 36 -49.35 23.86 -28.92
C ARG A 36 -48.39 23.90 -27.74
N SER A 37 -48.93 24.29 -26.61
CA SER A 37 -48.34 24.39 -25.27
C SER A 37 -47.49 23.18 -24.85
N LYS A 38 -46.24 23.11 -25.33
CA LYS A 38 -45.31 21.99 -25.09
C LYS A 38 -44.03 22.36 -24.33
N GLY A 39 -44.02 23.48 -23.60
CA GLY A 39 -42.87 23.92 -22.80
C GLY A 39 -42.55 23.06 -21.57
N PHE A 40 -43.53 22.31 -21.06
CA PHE A 40 -43.37 21.51 -19.83
C PHE A 40 -42.40 20.33 -19.99
N ALA A 41 -42.38 19.68 -21.16
CA ALA A 41 -41.54 18.52 -21.41
C ALA A 41 -40.03 18.85 -21.35
N LEU A 42 -39.64 20.05 -21.83
CA LEU A 42 -38.25 20.51 -21.79
C LEU A 42 -37.79 20.76 -20.35
N LEU A 43 -38.62 21.43 -19.55
CA LEU A 43 -38.33 21.68 -18.13
C LEU A 43 -38.24 20.38 -17.34
N PHE A 44 -39.16 19.43 -17.60
CA PHE A 44 -39.13 18.10 -16.97
C PHE A 44 -37.86 17.33 -17.34
N ALA A 45 -37.44 17.37 -18.61
CA ALA A 45 -36.21 16.71 -19.05
C ALA A 45 -34.96 17.27 -18.35
N ILE A 46 -34.88 18.59 -18.17
CA ILE A 46 -33.76 19.24 -17.44
C ILE A 46 -33.76 18.84 -15.97
N LEU A 47 -34.93 18.83 -15.30
CA LEU A 47 -35.05 18.40 -13.90
C LEU A 47 -34.67 16.93 -13.71
N ALA A 48 -35.14 16.05 -14.60
CA ALA A 48 -34.76 14.63 -14.54
C ALA A 48 -33.25 14.45 -14.74
N SER A 49 -32.67 15.19 -15.70
CA SER A 49 -31.24 15.13 -15.99
C SER A 49 -30.39 15.64 -14.83
N SER A 50 -30.82 16.70 -14.12
CA SER A 50 -30.07 17.24 -12.97
C SER A 50 -30.06 16.27 -11.78
N VAL A 51 -31.19 15.61 -11.51
CA VAL A 51 -31.28 14.57 -10.48
C VAL A 51 -30.38 13.38 -10.83
N LEU A 52 -30.45 12.90 -12.07
CA LEU A 52 -29.59 11.80 -12.53
C LEU A 52 -28.10 12.16 -12.46
N MET A 53 -27.73 13.38 -12.84
CA MET A 53 -26.35 13.87 -12.73
C MET A 53 -25.90 13.96 -11.27
N SER A 54 -26.76 14.42 -10.36
CA SER A 54 -26.46 14.49 -8.93
C SER A 54 -26.19 13.11 -8.34
N ILE A 55 -27.01 12.12 -8.68
CA ILE A 55 -26.82 10.72 -8.26
C ILE A 55 -25.52 10.16 -8.85
N GLY A 56 -25.27 10.38 -10.15
CA GLY A 56 -24.05 9.94 -10.81
C GLY A 56 -22.78 10.53 -10.18
N ALA A 57 -22.79 11.83 -9.86
CA ALA A 57 -21.68 12.49 -9.18
C ALA A 57 -21.44 11.94 -7.77
N ALA A 58 -22.51 11.62 -7.03
CA ALA A 58 -22.41 11.02 -5.70
C ALA A 58 -21.75 9.62 -5.77
N ILE A 59 -22.21 8.76 -6.69
CA ILE A 59 -21.65 7.41 -6.89
C ILE A 59 -20.18 7.49 -7.33
N TRP A 60 -19.84 8.39 -8.26
CA TRP A 60 -18.47 8.58 -8.71
C TRP A 60 -17.52 8.95 -7.55
N ASN A 61 -17.94 9.86 -6.68
CA ASN A 61 -17.13 10.27 -5.53
C ASN A 61 -16.91 9.11 -4.55
N ILE A 62 -17.91 8.24 -4.34
CA ILE A 62 -17.77 7.05 -3.50
C ILE A 62 -16.78 6.07 -4.15
N ALA A 63 -17.00 5.70 -5.42
CA ALA A 63 -16.16 4.76 -6.13
C ALA A 63 -14.69 5.22 -6.20
N PHE A 64 -14.46 6.52 -6.41
CA PHE A 64 -13.11 7.08 -6.42
C PHE A 64 -12.40 6.90 -5.06
N ARG A 65 -13.12 7.13 -3.96
CA ARG A 65 -12.58 6.94 -2.61
C ARG A 65 -12.33 5.46 -2.29
N GLU A 66 -13.20 4.57 -2.74
CA GLU A 66 -13.03 3.12 -2.56
C GLU A 66 -11.78 2.59 -3.28
N VAL A 67 -11.49 3.07 -4.49
CA VAL A 67 -10.27 2.70 -5.22
C VAL A 67 -9.02 3.15 -4.45
N LEU A 68 -9.01 4.39 -3.94
CA LEU A 68 -7.90 4.89 -3.13
C LEU A 68 -7.74 4.07 -1.84
N LEU A 69 -8.83 3.81 -1.13
CA LEU A 69 -8.80 3.03 0.11
C LEU A 69 -8.36 1.58 -0.13
N SER A 70 -8.75 0.99 -1.26
CA SER A 70 -8.30 -0.35 -1.66
C SER A 70 -6.79 -0.40 -1.89
N SER A 71 -6.22 0.66 -2.50
CA SER A 71 -4.76 0.79 -2.66
C SER A 71 -4.06 0.83 -1.30
N PHE A 72 -4.53 1.67 -0.38
CA PHE A 72 -3.98 1.72 0.98
C PHE A 72 -4.16 0.41 1.75
N GLY A 73 -5.28 -0.29 1.54
CA GLY A 73 -5.53 -1.60 2.12
C GLY A 73 -4.49 -2.64 1.69
N ARG A 74 -4.14 -2.66 0.39
CA ARG A 74 -3.10 -3.55 -0.13
C ARG A 74 -1.72 -3.24 0.44
N GLU A 75 -1.33 -1.96 0.43
CA GLU A 75 -0.04 -1.53 0.99
C GLU A 75 0.05 -1.78 2.50
N SER A 76 -1.07 -1.62 3.21
CA SER A 76 -1.20 -1.97 4.62
C SER A 76 -0.98 -3.46 4.90
N GLN A 77 -1.49 -4.36 4.05
CA GLN A 77 -1.25 -5.80 4.20
C GLN A 77 0.22 -6.14 4.01
N SER A 78 0.86 -5.53 3.00
CA SER A 78 2.30 -5.66 2.76
C SER A 78 3.10 -5.18 3.97
N ALA A 79 2.84 -3.97 4.46
CA ALA A 79 3.50 -3.40 5.64
C ALA A 79 3.33 -4.27 6.90
N PHE A 80 2.13 -4.79 7.12
CA PHE A 80 1.86 -5.67 8.27
C PHE A 80 2.60 -7.01 8.15
N TYR A 81 2.60 -7.64 6.97
CA TYR A 81 3.35 -8.86 6.71
C TYR A 81 4.87 -8.66 6.92
N VAL A 82 5.41 -7.53 6.47
CA VAL A 82 6.80 -7.15 6.69
C VAL A 82 7.10 -6.98 8.18
N ALA A 83 6.20 -6.36 8.95
CA ALA A 83 6.36 -6.20 10.39
C ALA A 83 6.32 -7.56 11.13
N ASP A 84 5.39 -8.43 10.74
CA ASP A 84 5.15 -9.75 11.33
C ASP A 84 6.34 -10.70 11.12
N THR A 85 6.81 -10.81 9.88
CA THR A 85 8.01 -11.60 9.55
C THR A 85 9.24 -11.14 10.33
N ALA A 86 9.36 -9.83 10.58
CA ALA A 86 10.49 -9.28 11.31
C ALA A 86 10.40 -9.46 12.82
N ILE A 87 9.20 -9.36 13.40
CA ILE A 87 9.01 -9.61 14.83
C ILE A 87 9.22 -11.09 15.15
N GLU A 88 8.76 -12.00 14.28
CA GLU A 88 8.99 -13.44 14.44
C GLU A 88 10.47 -13.80 14.40
N CYS A 89 11.27 -13.12 13.56
CA CYS A 89 12.71 -13.37 13.58
C CYS A 89 13.39 -12.88 14.87
N ALA A 90 13.01 -11.70 15.37
CA ALA A 90 13.50 -11.22 16.66
C ALA A 90 13.10 -12.17 17.79
N PHE A 91 11.84 -12.61 17.79
CA PHE A 91 11.28 -13.51 18.78
C PHE A 91 12.00 -14.86 18.78
N TYR A 92 12.23 -15.46 17.61
CA TYR A 92 12.99 -16.70 17.48
C TYR A 92 14.38 -16.58 18.10
N HIS A 93 15.12 -15.51 17.80
CA HIS A 93 16.47 -15.33 18.32
C HIS A 93 16.53 -14.97 19.80
N ASP A 94 15.49 -14.31 20.32
CA ASP A 94 15.37 -14.04 21.74
C ASP A 94 15.13 -15.33 22.55
N PHE A 95 14.22 -16.19 22.10
CA PHE A 95 13.88 -17.43 22.80
C PHE A 95 14.88 -18.58 22.59
N VAL A 96 15.36 -18.79 21.36
CA VAL A 96 16.13 -19.99 21.01
C VAL A 96 17.62 -19.78 21.22
N THR A 97 18.16 -18.63 20.77
CA THR A 97 19.61 -18.38 20.85
C THR A 97 20.00 -17.62 22.11
N THR A 98 19.12 -16.80 22.69
CA THR A 98 19.27 -16.03 23.96
C THR A 98 20.44 -15.04 24.06
N GLU A 99 21.49 -15.19 23.24
CA GLU A 99 22.70 -14.36 23.26
C GLU A 99 22.61 -13.11 22.38
N VAL A 100 21.65 -13.06 21.44
CA VAL A 100 21.61 -12.00 20.42
C VAL A 100 21.22 -10.65 21.01
N PHE A 101 20.29 -10.64 21.97
CA PHE A 101 19.71 -9.44 22.57
C PHE A 101 19.94 -9.35 24.10
N ALA A 102 20.94 -10.04 24.64
CA ALA A 102 21.18 -10.11 26.08
C ALA A 102 21.62 -8.76 26.70
N THR A 103 21.15 -8.48 27.93
CA THR A 103 21.57 -7.34 28.77
C THR A 103 22.98 -7.54 29.36
N SER A 104 23.32 -8.79 29.66
CA SER A 104 24.66 -9.18 30.12
C SER A 104 25.00 -10.56 29.55
N SER A 105 26.10 -10.69 28.83
CA SER A 105 26.59 -11.99 28.36
C SER A 105 27.51 -12.63 29.41
N SER A 106 27.32 -13.90 29.70
CA SER A 106 28.23 -14.70 30.54
C SER A 106 29.51 -15.11 29.78
N LEU A 107 30.14 -14.18 29.07
CA LEU A 107 31.38 -14.42 28.30
C LEU A 107 32.42 -13.34 28.60
N THR A 108 33.34 -13.70 29.51
CA THR A 108 34.79 -13.37 29.64
C THR A 108 35.33 -11.93 29.46
N LEU A 109 34.55 -10.91 29.09
CA LEU A 109 35.08 -9.56 28.83
C LEU A 109 34.48 -8.44 29.70
N GLY A 110 33.51 -8.72 30.56
CA GLY A 110 32.98 -7.72 31.50
C GLY A 110 32.33 -6.49 30.83
N VAL A 111 31.99 -6.60 29.54
CA VAL A 111 31.28 -5.55 28.80
C VAL A 111 29.78 -5.86 28.83
N PRO A 112 28.93 -4.98 29.40
CA PRO A 112 27.48 -5.16 29.31
C PRO A 112 27.05 -5.08 27.83
N CYS A 113 26.16 -5.97 27.41
CA CYS A 113 25.59 -6.09 26.06
C CYS A 113 26.58 -6.37 24.90
N ALA A 114 27.09 -7.60 24.79
CA ALA A 114 27.72 -8.04 23.55
C ALA A 114 26.66 -8.46 22.52
N MET A 115 26.53 -7.72 21.40
CA MET A 115 25.63 -8.11 20.31
C MET A 115 26.29 -9.11 19.36
N LYS A 116 25.53 -10.13 18.97
CA LYS A 116 25.95 -11.13 18.00
C LYS A 116 25.17 -10.94 16.70
N SER A 117 25.83 -11.15 15.56
CA SER A 117 25.11 -11.24 14.28
C SER A 117 24.25 -12.50 14.27
N PHE A 118 23.11 -12.42 13.59
CA PHE A 118 22.14 -13.50 13.51
C PHE A 118 21.54 -13.56 12.10
N MET A 119 20.80 -14.63 11.78
CA MET A 119 20.28 -14.85 10.43
C MET A 119 18.77 -14.82 10.41
N CYS A 120 18.20 -13.92 9.61
CA CYS A 120 16.78 -13.87 9.29
C CYS A 120 16.58 -14.06 7.79
N SER A 121 15.69 -14.97 7.38
CA SER A 121 15.33 -15.14 5.96
C SER A 121 16.56 -15.34 5.03
N GLY A 122 17.62 -15.98 5.53
CA GLY A 122 18.87 -16.22 4.79
C GLY A 122 19.83 -15.01 4.73
N VAL A 123 19.51 -13.89 5.38
CA VAL A 123 20.37 -12.70 5.46
C VAL A 123 20.97 -12.58 6.85
N THR A 124 22.27 -12.34 6.93
CA THR A 124 22.95 -12.02 8.19
C THR A 124 22.69 -10.58 8.58
N LEU A 125 22.03 -10.39 9.71
CA LEU A 125 21.73 -9.10 10.30
C LEU A 125 22.67 -8.83 11.47
N GLN A 126 23.03 -7.57 11.63
CA GLN A 126 23.81 -7.10 12.77
C GLN A 126 23.01 -6.02 13.48
N PRO A 127 22.55 -6.29 14.70
CA PRO A 127 21.79 -5.32 15.47
C PRO A 127 22.73 -4.23 16.01
N THR A 128 22.19 -3.03 16.13
CA THR A 128 22.86 -1.84 16.66
C THR A 128 22.32 -1.57 18.06
N LEU A 129 23.22 -1.36 19.03
CA LEU A 129 22.83 -0.93 20.37
C LEU A 129 22.45 0.55 20.35
N SER A 130 21.29 0.86 20.92
CA SER A 130 20.83 2.24 21.14
C SER A 130 20.98 2.66 22.60
N SER A 131 20.88 1.71 23.53
CA SER A 131 21.23 1.90 24.94
C SER A 131 21.60 0.55 25.58
N CYS A 132 22.48 0.58 26.58
CA CYS A 132 22.89 -0.60 27.33
C CYS A 132 23.40 -0.20 28.72
N ASP A 133 22.95 -0.93 29.73
CA ASP A 133 23.54 -0.99 31.07
C ASP A 133 23.48 -2.45 31.59
N ALA A 134 23.83 -2.69 32.86
CA ALA A 134 23.86 -4.04 33.44
C ALA A 134 22.48 -4.73 33.54
N ARG A 135 21.38 -3.98 33.36
CA ARG A 135 20.00 -4.41 33.57
C ARG A 135 19.10 -4.15 32.37
N ASN A 136 19.44 -3.19 31.52
CA ASN A 136 18.63 -2.76 30.40
C ASN A 136 19.46 -2.76 29.12
N ALA A 137 18.85 -3.20 28.02
CA ALA A 137 19.46 -3.15 26.70
C ALA A 137 18.40 -2.84 25.66
N THR A 138 18.64 -1.85 24.82
CA THR A 138 17.80 -1.57 23.66
C THR A 138 18.63 -1.74 22.41
N SER A 139 18.21 -2.64 21.55
CA SER A 139 18.86 -2.92 20.28
C SER A 139 17.90 -2.73 19.13
N THR A 140 18.43 -2.32 17.99
CA THR A 140 17.65 -2.05 16.80
C THR A 140 18.29 -2.76 15.63
N PHE A 141 17.49 -3.42 14.81
CA PHE A 141 17.94 -3.94 13.53
C PHE A 141 16.94 -3.61 12.44
N THR A 142 17.40 -3.70 11.20
CA THR A 142 16.59 -3.50 10.02
C THR A 142 16.63 -4.75 9.18
N MET A 143 15.51 -5.14 8.60
CA MET A 143 15.46 -6.23 7.64
C MET A 143 14.56 -5.90 6.46
N ASP A 144 14.93 -6.42 5.30
CA ASP A 144 14.17 -6.26 4.08
C ASP A 144 13.32 -7.51 3.83
N VAL A 145 12.06 -7.30 3.47
CA VAL A 145 11.10 -8.40 3.19
C VAL A 145 10.36 -8.08 1.91
N GLY A 146 10.66 -8.81 0.84
CA GLY A 146 10.07 -8.55 -0.48
C GLY A 146 10.43 -7.16 -1.00
N SER A 147 9.42 -6.28 -1.15
CA SER A 147 9.59 -4.87 -1.53
C SER A 147 9.64 -3.91 -0.33
N GLY A 148 9.31 -4.40 0.86
CA GLY A 148 9.21 -3.61 2.09
C GLY A 148 10.44 -3.68 2.97
N LYS A 149 10.40 -2.89 4.04
CA LYS A 149 11.44 -2.76 5.06
C LYS A 149 10.83 -2.86 6.45
N ALA A 150 11.44 -3.61 7.36
CA ALA A 150 11.09 -3.59 8.77
C ALA A 150 12.21 -2.95 9.60
N ILE A 151 11.81 -2.17 10.60
CA ILE A 151 12.68 -1.65 11.65
C ILE A 151 12.20 -2.26 12.96
N VAL A 152 13.05 -3.08 13.58
CA VAL A 152 12.72 -3.80 14.81
C VAL A 152 13.56 -3.25 15.95
N VAL A 153 12.90 -2.96 17.07
CA VAL A 153 13.49 -2.51 18.32
C VAL A 153 13.22 -3.58 19.37
N VAL A 154 14.28 -4.14 19.94
CA VAL A 154 14.22 -5.11 21.04
C VAL A 154 14.74 -4.42 22.29
N GLY A 155 13.85 -4.21 23.25
CA GLY A 155 14.15 -3.74 24.59
C GLY A 155 14.13 -4.88 25.59
N LYS A 156 15.17 -4.97 26.41
CA LYS A 156 15.25 -5.83 27.60
C LYS A 156 15.38 -4.96 28.83
N SER A 157 14.70 -5.36 29.90
CA SER A 157 14.77 -4.68 31.20
C SER A 157 14.65 -5.68 32.35
N ASP A 158 15.65 -5.73 33.22
CA ASP A 158 15.65 -6.47 34.48
C ASP A 158 15.59 -5.46 35.65
N PRO A 159 14.40 -4.97 36.02
CA PRO A 159 14.26 -3.95 37.05
C PRO A 159 14.71 -4.46 38.43
N ASP A 160 14.47 -5.75 38.71
CA ASP A 160 14.69 -6.35 40.03
C ASP A 160 16.14 -6.83 40.22
N GLY A 161 16.88 -7.04 39.13
CA GLY A 161 18.26 -7.55 39.16
C GLY A 161 18.32 -9.02 39.59
N ASP A 162 17.24 -9.77 39.38
CA ASP A 162 17.13 -11.19 39.74
C ASP A 162 17.52 -12.10 38.56
N GLY A 163 17.94 -11.52 37.44
CA GLY A 163 18.30 -12.22 36.20
C GLY A 163 17.10 -12.51 35.29
N ARG A 164 15.89 -12.04 35.63
CA ARG A 164 14.70 -12.17 34.80
C ARG A 164 14.43 -10.86 34.08
N SER A 165 14.80 -10.81 32.80
CA SER A 165 14.52 -9.63 31.97
C SER A 165 13.14 -9.70 31.33
N ALA A 166 12.34 -8.66 31.54
CA ALA A 166 11.17 -8.38 30.71
C ALA A 166 11.65 -7.96 29.31
N THR A 167 10.92 -8.41 28.28
CA THR A 167 11.27 -8.19 26.88
C THR A 167 10.14 -7.46 26.18
N ASN A 168 10.48 -6.40 25.48
CA ASN A 168 9.58 -5.66 24.61
C ASN A 168 10.16 -5.65 23.19
N ILE A 169 9.46 -6.26 22.25
CA ILE A 169 9.83 -6.25 20.84
C ILE A 169 8.82 -5.41 20.09
N VAL A 170 9.29 -4.37 19.41
CA VAL A 170 8.47 -3.51 18.55
C VAL A 170 8.98 -3.62 17.12
N SER A 171 8.13 -4.02 16.19
CA SER A 171 8.47 -4.13 14.77
C SER A 171 7.61 -3.16 13.96
N HIS A 172 8.26 -2.28 13.19
CA HIS A 172 7.60 -1.36 12.26
C HIS A 172 7.91 -1.79 10.83
N GLY A 173 6.91 -2.28 10.12
CA GLY A 173 7.01 -2.67 8.72
C GLY A 173 6.48 -1.58 7.79
N GLN A 174 7.23 -1.31 6.73
CA GLN A 174 6.91 -0.39 5.65
C GLN A 174 6.66 -1.16 4.36
N SER A 175 5.64 -0.77 3.60
CA SER A 175 5.25 -1.47 2.36
C SER A 175 6.28 -1.35 1.23
N SER A 176 7.13 -0.31 1.29
CA SER A 176 8.15 0.04 0.30
C SER A 176 9.46 0.42 0.99
N ARG A 177 10.59 0.04 0.38
CA ARG A 177 11.93 0.45 0.82
C ARG A 177 12.29 1.88 0.40
N ASN A 178 11.59 2.45 -0.58
CA ASN A 178 11.91 3.76 -1.10
C ASN A 178 11.29 4.85 -0.20
N PRO A 179 12.09 5.68 0.49
CA PRO A 179 11.57 6.73 1.35
C PRO A 179 10.85 7.86 0.58
N LEU A 180 10.99 7.90 -0.75
CA LEU A 180 10.33 8.87 -1.62
C LEU A 180 8.97 8.40 -2.15
N ASP A 181 8.55 7.18 -1.80
CA ASP A 181 7.27 6.64 -2.24
C ASP A 181 6.10 7.37 -1.55
N PRO A 182 5.26 8.13 -2.28
CA PRO A 182 4.15 8.87 -1.67
C PRO A 182 3.02 7.96 -1.20
N THR A 183 3.05 6.68 -1.55
CA THR A 183 2.06 5.67 -1.16
C THR A 183 2.54 4.74 -0.06
N ILE A 184 3.69 5.05 0.56
CA ILE A 184 4.24 4.24 1.63
C ILE A 184 3.26 4.14 2.80
N VAL A 185 3.00 2.91 3.24
CA VAL A 185 2.21 2.63 4.43
C VAL A 185 3.12 1.97 5.45
N GLU A 186 2.97 2.37 6.71
CA GLU A 186 3.65 1.77 7.86
C GLU A 186 2.65 1.07 8.79
N ARG A 187 3.01 -0.11 9.29
CA ARG A 187 2.25 -0.87 10.29
C ARG A 187 3.20 -1.40 11.36
N GLY A 188 2.75 -1.38 12.60
CA GLY A 188 3.55 -1.77 13.76
C GLY A 188 2.95 -2.96 14.51
N LEU A 189 3.82 -3.81 15.04
CA LEU A 189 3.50 -4.88 15.98
C LEU A 189 4.33 -4.69 17.25
N ARG A 190 3.75 -5.05 18.39
CA ARG A 190 4.43 -5.02 19.69
C ARG A 190 4.12 -6.27 20.49
N ALA A 191 5.16 -6.92 20.97
CA ALA A 191 5.08 -8.04 21.90
C ALA A 191 5.79 -7.66 23.20
N ASN A 192 5.17 -7.95 24.35
CA ASN A 192 5.79 -7.81 25.66
C ASN A 192 5.63 -9.13 26.42
N TYR A 193 6.71 -9.64 27.02
CA TYR A 193 6.70 -10.87 27.82
C TYR A 193 7.80 -10.87 28.87
#